data_AF-A0A914H3P3-F1
#
_entry.id   AF-A0A914H3P3-F1
#
_cell.length_a   1.000
_cell.length_b   1.000
_cell.length_c   1.000
_cell.angle_alpha   90.00
_cell.angle_beta   90.00
_cell.angle_gamma   90.00
#
_symmetry.space_group_name_H-M   'P 1'
#
loop_
_entity.id
_entity.type
_entity.pdbx_description
1 polymer ?
#
loop_
_entity_poly.entity_id
_entity_poly.type
_entity_poly.pdbx_seq_one_letter_code
_entity_poly.pdbx_strand_id
1 'polypeptide(L)'
;MLCYNILHQNSVTQNETKRAVTRAQLKDDNFLREMHSRLMPGIENSEGRFEVHKFTCAALELPDFSDFSRLRSLIDALIAELDPRDFLGCTTALEMLAETAATAPKCVAFFGQIGLLHTVYELFKHTKAEPDMGIIHIGGYFKPKKLFTADADSLTKFPEFTADVFDSVYRFDAFDVTRRQLAFETLAVICSSSGAKQILSQNESLFSMQRAMSHLAVAVATKQNSLAAAPDWEEQLLHRWFRWLGEPFPKLLLQCVRDPISEVQMGALRVLMALLRHQWAYPHFCAVNGFIDLLVDRSVANFDADALQLKHALVCRVVDAASPSVNAGQMELLRDYRVKGPFWLTPQMEVATEGAG
;
A
#
# COMPACT_ATOMS: atom_id res chain seq x y z
N MET A 1 -6.67 4.70 25.50
CA MET A 1 -7.96 4.57 24.77
C MET A 1 -8.70 5.89 24.59
N LEU A 2 -8.71 6.82 25.56
CA LEU A 2 -9.44 8.10 25.44
C LEU A 2 -8.84 9.11 24.42
N CYS A 3 -7.51 9.24 24.31
CA CYS A 3 -6.90 10.18 23.36
C CYS A 3 -7.04 9.76 21.88
N TYR A 4 -7.06 8.46 21.59
CA TYR A 4 -7.25 7.95 20.23
C TYR A 4 -8.69 8.20 19.74
N ASN A 5 -9.69 8.03 20.62
CA ASN A 5 -11.08 8.31 20.30
C ASN A 5 -11.34 9.80 20.03
N ILE A 6 -10.69 10.71 20.75
CA ILE A 6 -10.91 12.16 20.55
C ILE A 6 -10.27 12.64 19.23
N LEU A 7 -9.07 12.20 18.90
CA LEU A 7 -8.42 12.54 17.62
C LEU A 7 -9.15 11.93 16.43
N HIS A 8 -9.59 10.67 16.55
CA HIS A 8 -10.34 9.99 15.50
C HIS A 8 -11.73 10.61 15.32
N GLN A 9 -12.44 10.97 16.40
CA GLN A 9 -13.71 11.69 16.32
C GLN A 9 -13.53 13.07 15.67
N ASN A 10 -12.53 13.85 16.07
CA ASN A 10 -12.27 15.16 15.47
C ASN A 10 -11.95 15.08 13.97
N SER A 11 -11.21 14.05 13.53
CA SER A 11 -10.92 13.81 12.11
C SER A 11 -12.17 13.43 11.30
N VAL A 12 -13.08 12.65 11.89
CA VAL A 12 -14.33 12.23 11.26
C VAL A 12 -15.29 13.42 11.10
N THR A 13 -15.46 14.23 12.14
CA THR A 13 -16.34 15.41 12.11
C THR A 13 -15.84 16.48 11.13
N GLN A 14 -14.52 16.67 11.01
CA GLN A 14 -13.94 17.58 10.02
C GLN A 14 -14.16 17.08 8.58
N ASN A 15 -14.06 15.77 8.34
CA ASN A 15 -14.29 15.19 7.03
C ASN A 15 -15.77 15.26 6.61
N GLU A 16 -16.71 15.06 7.55
CA GLU A 16 -18.14 15.23 7.27
C GLU A 16 -18.51 16.67 6.93
N THR A 17 -17.93 17.63 7.65
CA THR A 17 -18.10 19.06 7.36
C THR A 17 -17.62 19.41 5.96
N LYS A 18 -16.41 18.96 5.57
CA LYS A 18 -15.88 19.16 4.20
C LYS A 18 -16.81 18.57 3.15
N ARG A 19 -17.28 17.33 3.36
CA ARG A 19 -18.22 16.66 2.43
C ARG A 19 -19.55 17.41 2.30
N ALA A 20 -20.07 17.97 3.39
CA ALA A 20 -21.29 18.77 3.36
C ALA A 20 -21.12 20.05 2.51
N VAL A 21 -19.97 20.72 2.64
CA VAL A 21 -19.62 21.90 1.82
C VAL A 21 -19.54 21.52 0.34
N THR A 22 -18.83 20.44 -0.01
CA THR A 22 -18.72 19.97 -1.40
C THR A 22 -20.10 19.66 -2.00
N ARG A 23 -21.01 19.04 -1.23
CA ARG A 23 -22.39 18.78 -1.67
C ARG A 23 -23.17 20.07 -1.95
N ALA A 24 -23.00 21.09 -1.12
CA ALA A 24 -23.67 22.37 -1.34
C ALA A 24 -23.14 23.05 -2.62
N GLN A 25 -21.82 23.08 -2.79
CA GLN A 25 -21.16 23.61 -3.98
C GLN A 25 -21.56 22.88 -5.27
N LEU A 26 -21.70 21.56 -5.23
CA LEU A 26 -22.16 20.78 -6.38
C LEU A 26 -23.54 21.14 -6.87
N LYS A 27 -24.42 21.63 -5.99
CA LYS A 27 -25.79 22.05 -6.34
C LYS A 27 -25.86 23.48 -6.90
N ASP A 28 -24.78 24.25 -6.78
CA ASP A 28 -24.73 25.64 -7.23
C ASP A 28 -24.14 25.74 -8.65
N ASP A 29 -25.00 26.00 -9.63
CA ASP A 29 -24.59 26.16 -11.03
C ASP A 29 -23.72 27.40 -11.27
N ASN A 30 -23.82 28.43 -10.42
CA ASN A 30 -22.94 29.60 -10.52
C ASN A 30 -21.53 29.22 -10.08
N PHE A 31 -21.41 28.47 -8.98
CA PHE A 31 -20.13 27.95 -8.50
C PHE A 31 -19.45 27.07 -9.55
N LEU A 32 -20.19 26.14 -10.20
CA LEU A 32 -19.62 25.29 -11.24
C LEU A 32 -19.16 26.11 -12.47
N ARG A 33 -19.91 27.14 -12.86
CA ARG A 33 -19.49 28.07 -13.92
C ARG A 33 -18.23 28.86 -13.55
N GLU A 34 -18.11 29.26 -12.29
CA GLU A 34 -16.91 29.92 -11.77
C GLU A 34 -15.70 28.97 -11.75
N MET A 35 -15.88 27.71 -11.35
CA MET A 35 -14.81 26.72 -11.43
C MET A 35 -14.35 26.52 -12.89
N HIS A 36 -15.29 26.48 -13.83
CA HIS A 36 -14.95 26.38 -15.25
C HIS A 36 -14.19 27.61 -15.77
N SER A 37 -14.56 28.83 -15.35
CA SER A 37 -13.84 30.05 -15.80
C SER A 37 -12.41 30.14 -15.27
N ARG A 38 -12.11 29.45 -14.16
CA ARG A 38 -10.76 29.34 -13.58
C ARG A 38 -9.85 28.34 -14.30
N LEU A 39 -10.35 27.58 -15.28
CA LEU A 39 -9.56 26.62 -16.07
C LEU A 39 -8.72 27.27 -17.19
N MET A 40 -8.46 28.58 -17.13
CA MET A 40 -7.70 29.26 -18.18
C MET A 40 -6.29 28.65 -18.35
N PRO A 41 -5.89 28.35 -19.60
CA PRO A 41 -4.58 27.76 -19.89
C PRO A 41 -3.44 28.75 -19.63
N GLY A 42 -2.28 28.24 -19.21
CA GLY A 42 -1.05 29.01 -18.97
C GLY A 42 -0.45 28.81 -17.56
N ILE A 43 0.87 28.91 -17.44
CA ILE A 43 1.62 28.62 -16.19
C ILE A 43 1.17 29.54 -15.03
N GLU A 44 0.83 30.79 -15.34
CA GLU A 44 0.43 31.81 -14.36
C GLU A 44 -0.89 31.49 -13.63
N ASN A 45 -1.71 30.59 -14.15
CA ASN A 45 -2.98 30.18 -13.56
C ASN A 45 -2.95 28.75 -12.98
N SER A 46 -1.76 28.20 -12.73
CA SER A 46 -1.59 26.83 -12.20
C SER A 46 -2.29 26.62 -10.86
N GLU A 47 -2.24 27.59 -9.95
CA GLU A 47 -2.92 27.53 -8.65
C GLU A 47 -4.45 27.48 -8.79
N GLY A 48 -5.00 28.32 -9.68
CA GLY A 48 -6.43 28.33 -9.98
C GLY A 48 -6.94 27.00 -10.52
N ARG A 49 -6.20 26.39 -11.46
CA ARG A 49 -6.53 25.06 -11.99
C ARG A 49 -6.43 23.97 -10.93
N PHE A 50 -5.39 24.02 -10.11
CA PHE A 50 -5.19 23.06 -9.03
C PHE A 50 -6.35 23.03 -8.02
N GLU A 51 -6.89 24.20 -7.65
CA GLU A 51 -8.06 24.27 -6.77
C GLU A 51 -9.34 23.72 -7.45
N VAL A 52 -9.52 23.94 -8.75
CA VAL A 52 -10.61 23.33 -9.52
C VAL A 52 -10.49 21.81 -9.54
N HIS A 53 -9.27 21.30 -9.75
CA HIS A 53 -8.99 19.86 -9.78
C HIS A 53 -9.20 19.20 -8.42
N LYS A 54 -8.78 19.86 -7.33
CA LYS A 54 -9.08 19.43 -5.96
C LYS A 54 -10.58 19.33 -5.70
N PHE A 55 -11.35 20.35 -6.08
CA PHE A 55 -12.80 20.32 -5.96
C PHE A 55 -13.40 19.17 -6.76
N THR A 56 -12.93 18.98 -7.99
CA THR A 56 -13.41 17.91 -8.89
C THR A 56 -13.18 16.54 -8.26
N CYS A 57 -11.98 16.27 -7.72
CA CYS A 57 -11.68 15.02 -7.03
C CYS A 57 -12.53 14.86 -5.76
N ALA A 58 -12.61 15.88 -4.91
CA ALA A 58 -13.43 15.84 -3.69
C ALA A 58 -14.91 15.55 -3.98
N ALA A 59 -15.44 16.07 -5.10
CA ALA A 59 -16.79 15.79 -5.55
C ALA A 59 -16.98 14.34 -6.02
N LEU A 60 -16.03 13.80 -6.80
CA LEU A 60 -16.02 12.40 -7.22
C LEU A 60 -15.96 11.43 -6.04
N GLU A 61 -15.25 11.82 -4.97
CA GLU A 61 -15.08 11.04 -3.74
C GLU A 61 -16.31 11.00 -2.81
N LEU A 62 -17.31 11.86 -3.04
CA LEU A 62 -18.53 11.86 -2.23
C LEU A 62 -19.28 10.54 -2.41
N PRO A 63 -19.61 9.76 -1.37
CA PRO A 63 -20.20 8.42 -1.50
C PRO A 63 -21.47 8.38 -2.35
N ASP A 64 -22.31 9.41 -2.24
CA ASP A 64 -23.63 9.58 -2.86
C ASP A 64 -23.60 10.19 -4.27
N PHE A 65 -22.44 10.68 -4.74
CA PHE A 65 -22.35 11.30 -6.06
C PHE A 65 -22.36 10.26 -7.20
N SER A 66 -23.22 10.43 -8.19
CA SER A 66 -23.32 9.53 -9.36
C SER A 66 -23.50 10.26 -10.69
N ASP A 67 -23.71 11.58 -10.67
CA ASP A 67 -23.94 12.38 -11.87
C ASP A 67 -22.62 12.88 -12.46
N PHE A 68 -21.83 11.95 -13.02
CA PHE A 68 -20.55 12.28 -13.66
C PHE A 68 -20.71 13.26 -14.83
N SER A 69 -21.89 13.33 -15.46
CA SER A 69 -22.16 14.24 -16.57
C SER A 69 -22.08 15.71 -16.15
N ARG A 70 -22.51 16.02 -14.92
CA ARG A 70 -22.48 17.37 -14.35
C ARG A 70 -21.07 17.92 -14.15
N LEU A 71 -20.09 17.05 -13.94
CA LEU A 71 -18.68 17.44 -13.79
C LEU A 71 -17.84 17.18 -15.03
N ARG A 72 -18.47 16.78 -16.15
CA ARG A 72 -17.75 16.26 -17.31
C ARG A 72 -16.67 17.22 -17.83
N SER A 73 -16.99 18.50 -17.96
CA SER A 73 -16.03 19.51 -18.41
C SER A 73 -14.84 19.71 -17.46
N LEU A 74 -15.06 19.60 -16.14
CA LEU A 74 -13.98 19.73 -15.16
C LEU A 74 -13.11 18.47 -15.14
N ILE A 75 -13.72 17.30 -15.33
CA ILE A 75 -13.01 16.02 -15.46
C ILE A 75 -12.17 16.02 -16.74
N ASP A 76 -12.74 16.41 -17.88
CA ASP A 76 -12.01 16.48 -19.15
C ASP A 76 -10.83 17.47 -19.05
N ALA A 77 -10.99 18.58 -18.31
CA ALA A 77 -9.90 19.51 -18.03
C ALA A 77 -8.80 18.89 -17.16
N LEU A 78 -9.15 18.13 -16.12
CA LEU A 78 -8.17 17.38 -15.32
C LEU A 78 -7.41 16.34 -16.16
N ILE A 79 -8.09 15.67 -17.09
CA ILE A 79 -7.47 14.72 -18.02
C ILE A 79 -6.56 15.46 -19.02
N ALA A 80 -6.94 16.67 -19.44
CA ALA A 80 -6.11 17.48 -20.33
C ALA A 80 -4.79 17.95 -19.68
N GLU A 81 -4.70 17.97 -18.35
CA GLU A 81 -3.43 18.20 -17.63
C GLU A 81 -2.43 17.03 -17.80
N LEU A 82 -2.85 15.88 -18.34
CA LEU A 82 -1.96 14.77 -18.69
C LEU A 82 -1.11 15.07 -19.95
N ASP A 83 -0.48 16.26 -19.97
CA ASP A 83 0.40 16.73 -21.02
C ASP A 83 1.86 16.48 -20.63
N PRO A 84 2.62 15.68 -21.40
CA PRO A 84 4.03 15.41 -21.08
C PRO A 84 4.89 16.69 -21.04
N ARG A 85 4.46 17.79 -21.69
CA ARG A 85 5.22 19.06 -21.73
C ARG A 85 5.14 19.83 -20.41
N ASP A 86 4.10 19.62 -19.60
CA ASP A 86 3.98 20.17 -18.24
C ASP A 86 4.14 19.04 -17.21
N PHE A 87 5.39 18.75 -16.86
CA PHE A 87 5.71 17.67 -15.92
C PHE A 87 4.99 17.79 -14.58
N LEU A 88 4.95 19.00 -14.00
CA LEU A 88 4.41 19.20 -12.66
C LEU A 88 2.88 19.07 -12.69
N GLY A 89 2.22 19.67 -13.69
CA GLY A 89 0.78 19.52 -13.91
C GLY A 89 0.39 18.07 -14.16
N CYS A 90 1.10 17.39 -15.06
CA CYS A 90 0.87 16.00 -15.42
C CYS A 90 1.01 15.05 -14.22
N THR A 91 2.10 15.15 -13.45
CA THR A 91 2.30 14.27 -12.28
C THR A 91 1.29 14.52 -11.18
N THR A 92 0.89 15.77 -10.97
CA THR A 92 -0.13 16.15 -10.00
C THR A 92 -1.50 15.61 -10.40
N ALA A 93 -1.88 15.75 -11.67
CA ALA A 93 -3.14 15.23 -12.21
C ALA A 93 -3.19 13.69 -12.14
N LEU A 94 -2.10 13.01 -12.49
CA LEU A 94 -2.00 11.54 -12.34
C LEU A 94 -2.20 11.10 -10.90
N GLU A 95 -1.58 11.79 -9.94
CA GLU A 95 -1.73 11.48 -8.51
C GLU A 95 -3.16 11.68 -8.01
N MET A 96 -3.77 12.81 -8.38
CA MET A 96 -5.17 13.10 -8.05
C MET A 96 -6.13 12.05 -8.61
N LEU A 97 -5.97 11.68 -9.89
CA LEU A 97 -6.81 10.67 -10.53
C LEU A 97 -6.61 9.29 -9.88
N ALA A 98 -5.38 8.94 -9.54
CA ALA A 98 -5.05 7.66 -8.92
C ALA A 98 -5.55 7.54 -7.49
N GLU A 99 -5.47 8.61 -6.70
CA GLU A 99 -6.05 8.62 -5.36
C GLU A 99 -7.58 8.59 -5.43
N THR A 100 -8.20 9.37 -6.33
CA THR A 100 -9.66 9.36 -6.56
C THR A 100 -10.16 7.96 -6.91
N ALA A 101 -9.45 7.22 -7.77
CA ALA A 101 -9.83 5.85 -8.12
C ALA A 101 -9.73 4.89 -6.92
N ALA A 102 -8.79 5.13 -6.01
CA ALA A 102 -8.58 4.31 -4.82
C ALA A 102 -9.61 4.57 -3.72
N THR A 103 -9.96 5.84 -3.51
CA THR A 103 -10.91 6.27 -2.48
C THR A 103 -12.36 6.10 -2.94
N ALA A 104 -12.63 6.19 -4.24
CA ALA A 104 -13.95 6.04 -4.83
C ALA A 104 -13.97 5.00 -5.98
N PRO A 105 -14.08 3.70 -5.65
CA PRO A 105 -14.09 2.61 -6.65
C PRO A 105 -15.15 2.74 -7.75
N LYS A 106 -16.26 3.44 -7.49
CA LYS A 106 -17.30 3.74 -8.48
C LYS A 106 -16.81 4.57 -9.67
N CYS A 107 -15.77 5.40 -9.47
CA CYS A 107 -15.19 6.22 -10.51
C CYS A 107 -14.40 5.38 -11.53
N VAL A 108 -13.97 4.17 -11.16
CA VAL A 108 -13.15 3.29 -12.01
C VAL A 108 -13.89 2.89 -13.28
N ALA A 109 -15.15 2.48 -13.15
CA ALA A 109 -15.98 2.10 -14.31
C ALA A 109 -16.16 3.29 -15.26
N PHE A 110 -16.39 4.48 -14.71
CA PHE A 110 -16.51 5.72 -15.48
C PHE A 110 -15.18 6.11 -16.15
N PHE A 111 -14.06 6.02 -15.44
CA PHE A 111 -12.72 6.24 -15.99
C PHE A 111 -12.40 5.30 -17.15
N GLY A 112 -12.84 4.04 -17.06
CA GLY A 112 -12.78 3.08 -18.16
C GLY A 112 -13.60 3.54 -19.38
N GLN A 113 -14.83 4.00 -19.17
CA GLN A 113 -15.72 4.46 -20.26
C GLN A 113 -15.18 5.69 -21.00
N ILE A 114 -14.57 6.63 -20.29
CA ILE A 114 -14.00 7.84 -20.90
C ILE A 114 -12.60 7.63 -21.49
N GLY A 115 -12.06 6.40 -21.42
CA GLY A 115 -10.76 6.06 -22.00
C GLY A 115 -9.56 6.54 -21.19
N LEU A 116 -9.71 6.92 -19.92
CA LEU A 116 -8.62 7.45 -19.09
C LEU A 116 -7.41 6.50 -19.04
N LEU A 117 -7.66 5.20 -18.87
CA LEU A 117 -6.61 4.19 -18.81
C LEU A 117 -5.79 4.13 -20.10
N HIS A 118 -6.43 4.32 -21.25
CA HIS A 118 -5.73 4.38 -22.54
C HIS A 118 -4.88 5.64 -22.65
N THR A 119 -5.39 6.80 -22.22
CA THR A 119 -4.62 8.05 -22.17
C THR A 119 -3.37 7.92 -21.30
N VAL A 120 -3.50 7.35 -20.09
CA VAL A 120 -2.36 7.11 -19.19
C VAL A 120 -1.37 6.13 -19.81
N TYR A 121 -1.85 5.11 -20.53
CA TYR A 121 -0.98 4.16 -21.23
C TYR A 121 -0.21 4.76 -22.40
N GLU A 122 -0.82 5.62 -23.21
CA GLU A 122 -0.09 6.31 -24.30
C GLU A 122 0.91 7.32 -23.74
N LEU A 123 0.57 8.03 -22.66
CA LEU A 123 1.51 8.87 -21.93
C LEU A 123 2.71 8.07 -21.42
N PHE A 124 2.47 6.87 -20.88
CA PHE A 124 3.52 5.94 -20.48
C PHE A 124 4.46 5.60 -21.64
N LYS A 125 3.91 5.21 -22.80
CA LYS A 125 4.72 4.87 -23.99
C LYS A 125 5.56 6.06 -24.47
N HIS A 126 5.00 7.26 -24.45
CA HIS A 126 5.71 8.49 -24.80
C HIS A 126 6.89 8.74 -23.85
N THR A 127 6.65 8.68 -22.53
CA THR A 127 7.71 8.93 -21.53
C THR A 127 8.84 7.89 -21.56
N LYS A 128 8.55 6.65 -21.95
CA LYS A 128 9.57 5.61 -22.15
C LYS A 128 10.49 5.89 -23.33
N ALA A 129 9.98 6.54 -24.38
CA ALA A 129 10.75 6.87 -25.58
C ALA A 129 11.69 8.08 -25.39
N GLU A 130 11.47 8.89 -24.34
CA GLU A 130 12.21 10.15 -24.11
C GLU A 130 13.14 10.05 -22.88
N PRO A 131 14.48 9.92 -23.07
CA PRO A 131 15.44 9.73 -21.97
C PRO A 131 15.47 10.86 -20.93
N ASP A 132 15.18 12.10 -21.36
CA ASP A 132 15.20 13.29 -20.52
C ASP A 132 14.01 13.36 -19.55
N MET A 133 12.99 12.51 -19.79
CA MET A 133 11.80 12.37 -18.94
C MET A 133 11.98 11.33 -17.83
N GLY A 134 13.22 10.94 -17.51
CA GLY A 134 13.54 9.89 -16.52
C GLY A 134 12.91 10.07 -15.13
N ILE A 135 12.58 11.31 -14.71
CA ILE A 135 11.84 11.59 -13.47
C ILE A 135 10.33 11.37 -13.66
N ILE A 136 9.78 11.67 -14.84
CA ILE A 136 8.40 11.36 -15.24
C ILE A 136 8.20 9.85 -15.34
N HIS A 137 9.20 9.14 -15.85
CA HIS A 137 9.23 7.68 -15.87
C HIS A 137 9.29 7.05 -14.47
N ILE A 138 9.52 7.79 -13.40
CA ILE A 138 9.50 7.25 -12.03
C ILE A 138 8.25 7.74 -11.29
N GLY A 139 7.89 9.01 -11.42
CA GLY A 139 6.69 9.62 -10.83
C GLY A 139 5.39 9.24 -11.55
N GLY A 140 5.36 9.24 -12.87
CA GLY A 140 4.19 8.87 -13.68
C GLY A 140 4.03 7.35 -13.90
N TYR A 141 5.07 6.57 -13.70
CA TYR A 141 5.09 5.12 -13.93
C TYR A 141 4.57 4.32 -12.74
N PHE A 142 4.67 4.87 -11.52
CA PHE A 142 4.36 4.14 -10.29
C PHE A 142 3.31 4.82 -9.39
N LYS A 143 2.98 6.11 -9.60
CA LYS A 143 1.84 6.75 -8.92
C LYS A 143 0.46 6.28 -9.41
N PRO A 144 0.21 6.02 -10.72
CA PRO A 144 -1.09 5.53 -11.17
C PRO A 144 -1.31 4.04 -10.90
N LYS A 145 -0.46 3.37 -10.11
CA LYS A 145 -0.61 1.94 -9.77
C LYS A 145 -2.02 1.59 -9.31
N LYS A 146 -2.68 2.47 -8.55
CA LYS A 146 -4.06 2.28 -8.09
C LYS A 146 -5.12 2.36 -9.20
N LEU A 147 -4.86 3.09 -10.30
CA LEU A 147 -5.74 3.14 -11.50
C LEU A 147 -5.72 1.81 -12.24
N PHE A 148 -4.53 1.26 -12.49
CA PHE A 148 -4.37 0.01 -13.23
C PHE A 148 -4.82 -1.22 -12.45
N THR A 149 -4.88 -1.15 -11.13
CA THR A 149 -5.33 -2.28 -10.28
C THR A 149 -6.81 -2.27 -9.98
N ALA A 150 -7.49 -1.18 -10.33
CA ALA A 150 -8.93 -1.08 -10.18
C ALA A 150 -9.67 -1.90 -11.26
N ASP A 151 -9.02 -2.21 -12.38
CA ASP A 151 -9.49 -3.14 -13.41
C ASP A 151 -8.41 -4.19 -13.70
N ALA A 152 -8.59 -5.42 -13.22
CA ALA A 152 -7.61 -6.50 -13.40
C ALA A 152 -7.31 -6.79 -14.88
N ASP A 153 -8.30 -6.61 -15.76
CA ASP A 153 -8.14 -6.83 -17.21
C ASP A 153 -7.14 -5.86 -17.84
N SER A 154 -6.91 -4.70 -17.20
CA SER A 154 -5.93 -3.71 -17.67
C SER A 154 -4.51 -4.27 -17.77
N LEU A 155 -4.16 -5.28 -16.97
CA LEU A 155 -2.85 -5.95 -17.07
C LEU A 155 -2.65 -6.67 -18.40
N THR A 156 -3.73 -7.18 -18.99
CA THR A 156 -3.72 -7.82 -20.31
C THR A 156 -3.89 -6.82 -21.44
N LYS A 157 -4.68 -5.75 -21.23
CA LYS A 157 -4.88 -4.67 -22.20
C LYS A 157 -3.62 -3.83 -22.41
N PHE A 158 -2.77 -3.74 -21.39
CA PHE A 158 -1.53 -2.94 -21.39
C PHE A 158 -0.30 -3.82 -21.05
N PRO A 159 0.07 -4.77 -21.93
CA PRO A 159 1.10 -5.76 -21.62
C PRO A 159 2.50 -5.14 -21.48
N GLU A 160 2.80 -4.04 -22.19
CA GLU A 160 4.07 -3.34 -22.06
C GLU A 160 4.27 -2.81 -20.65
N PHE A 161 3.24 -2.21 -20.03
CA PHE A 161 3.31 -1.73 -18.64
C PHE A 161 3.62 -2.88 -17.67
N THR A 162 2.90 -4.00 -17.81
CA THR A 162 3.12 -5.17 -16.96
C THR A 162 4.55 -5.70 -17.13
N ALA A 163 5.02 -5.88 -18.36
CA ALA A 163 6.38 -6.34 -18.65
C ALA A 163 7.44 -5.43 -18.03
N ASP A 164 7.20 -4.12 -18.10
CA ASP A 164 8.08 -3.06 -17.60
C ASP A 164 8.16 -3.00 -16.07
N VAL A 165 7.07 -3.31 -15.36
CA VAL A 165 7.09 -3.50 -13.90
C VAL A 165 7.95 -4.72 -13.55
N PHE A 166 7.78 -5.84 -14.27
CA PHE A 166 8.56 -7.05 -14.03
C PHE A 166 10.04 -6.86 -14.36
N ASP A 167 10.41 -6.21 -15.47
CA ASP A 167 11.81 -5.88 -15.78
C ASP A 167 12.42 -5.01 -14.69
N SER A 168 11.65 -4.06 -14.16
CA SER A 168 12.08 -3.21 -13.05
C SER A 168 12.37 -4.01 -11.77
N VAL A 169 11.58 -5.06 -11.49
CA VAL A 169 11.82 -5.97 -10.36
C VAL A 169 13.01 -6.90 -10.62
N TYR A 170 13.19 -7.38 -11.86
CA TYR A 170 14.28 -8.29 -12.21
C TYR A 170 15.65 -7.64 -12.18
N ARG A 171 15.69 -6.32 -12.40
CA ARG A 171 16.91 -5.51 -12.49
C ARG A 171 17.00 -4.51 -11.34
N PHE A 172 16.35 -4.81 -10.22
CA PHE A 172 16.23 -3.88 -9.10
C PHE A 172 17.61 -3.41 -8.60
N ASP A 173 18.60 -4.30 -8.63
CA ASP A 173 20.00 -4.03 -8.26
C ASP A 173 20.68 -2.94 -9.10
N ALA A 174 20.20 -2.69 -10.33
CA ALA A 174 20.71 -1.64 -11.20
C ALA A 174 20.11 -0.24 -10.91
N PHE A 175 19.07 -0.13 -10.07
CA PHE A 175 18.40 1.13 -9.79
C PHE A 175 18.87 1.77 -8.47
N ASP A 176 18.56 3.05 -8.27
CA ASP A 176 18.67 3.70 -6.95
C ASP A 176 17.58 3.19 -5.98
N VAL A 177 17.70 3.55 -4.70
CA VAL A 177 16.78 3.09 -3.64
C VAL A 177 15.32 3.47 -3.93
N THR A 178 15.06 4.67 -4.45
CA THR A 178 13.70 5.15 -4.71
C THR A 178 13.04 4.35 -5.83
N ARG A 179 13.76 4.13 -6.94
CA ARG A 179 13.24 3.35 -8.06
C ARG A 179 13.09 1.86 -7.73
N ARG A 180 13.98 1.29 -6.90
CA ARG A 180 13.82 -0.06 -6.33
C ARG A 180 12.52 -0.17 -5.55
N GLN A 181 12.29 0.74 -4.60
CA GLN A 181 11.11 0.73 -3.76
C GLN A 181 9.84 0.81 -4.60
N LEU A 182 9.79 1.73 -5.57
CA LEU A 182 8.64 1.91 -6.43
C LEU A 182 8.32 0.70 -7.31
N ALA A 183 9.34 -0.02 -7.79
CA ALA A 183 9.15 -1.26 -8.55
C ALA A 183 8.43 -2.32 -7.72
N PHE A 184 8.90 -2.58 -6.49
CA PHE A 184 8.29 -3.56 -5.61
C PHE A 184 6.94 -3.12 -5.05
N GLU A 185 6.75 -1.85 -4.72
CA GLU A 185 5.44 -1.32 -4.31
C GLU A 185 4.40 -1.46 -5.42
N THR A 186 4.80 -1.25 -6.67
CA THR A 186 3.88 -1.34 -7.80
C THR A 186 3.52 -2.78 -8.09
N LEU A 187 4.49 -3.70 -8.03
CA LEU A 187 4.20 -5.13 -8.07
C LEU A 187 3.25 -5.53 -6.93
N ALA A 188 3.46 -5.02 -5.71
CA ALA A 188 2.60 -5.32 -4.57
C ALA A 188 1.17 -4.79 -4.76
N VAL A 189 1.01 -3.58 -5.30
CA VAL A 189 -0.31 -3.02 -5.64
C VAL A 189 -0.98 -3.83 -6.75
N ILE A 190 -0.26 -4.21 -7.81
CA ILE A 190 -0.80 -5.11 -8.86
C ILE A 190 -1.28 -6.42 -8.25
N CYS A 191 -0.46 -7.01 -7.40
CA CYS A 191 -0.77 -8.22 -6.66
C CYS A 191 -1.76 -7.98 -5.50
N SER A 192 -2.45 -6.84 -5.40
CA SER A 192 -3.48 -6.63 -4.38
C SER A 192 -4.81 -7.29 -4.75
N SER A 193 -5.21 -7.21 -6.03
CA SER A 193 -6.45 -7.77 -6.57
C SER A 193 -6.36 -9.28 -6.81
N SER A 194 -7.42 -10.04 -6.51
CA SER A 194 -7.50 -11.48 -6.82
C SER A 194 -7.47 -11.74 -8.32
N GLY A 195 -8.22 -10.97 -9.11
CA GLY A 195 -8.26 -11.09 -10.58
C GLY A 195 -6.88 -10.85 -11.20
N ALA A 196 -6.15 -9.85 -10.71
CA ALA A 196 -4.78 -9.57 -11.17
C ALA A 196 -3.85 -10.76 -10.91
N LYS A 197 -3.91 -11.38 -9.73
CA LYS A 197 -3.08 -12.55 -9.39
C LYS A 197 -3.37 -13.75 -10.31
N GLN A 198 -4.64 -13.99 -10.62
CA GLN A 198 -5.04 -15.07 -11.53
C GLN A 198 -4.49 -14.83 -12.94
N ILE A 199 -4.65 -13.62 -13.47
CA ILE A 199 -4.06 -13.21 -14.76
C ILE A 199 -2.54 -13.38 -14.74
N LEU A 200 -1.88 -12.93 -13.66
CA LEU A 200 -0.44 -13.04 -13.53
C LEU A 200 0.06 -14.49 -13.47
N SER A 201 -0.76 -15.39 -12.94
CA SER A 201 -0.41 -16.82 -12.81
C SER A 201 -0.73 -17.63 -14.07
N GLN A 202 -1.69 -17.17 -14.87
CA GLN A 202 -2.04 -17.82 -16.14
C GLN A 202 -1.07 -17.45 -17.26
N ASN A 203 -0.40 -16.29 -17.16
CA ASN A 203 0.47 -15.74 -18.19
C ASN A 203 1.96 -15.81 -17.79
N GLU A 204 2.39 -16.92 -17.19
CA GLU A 204 3.80 -17.13 -16.76
C GLU A 204 4.83 -17.01 -17.90
N SER A 205 4.40 -17.19 -19.15
CA SER A 205 5.25 -17.03 -20.35
C SER A 205 5.64 -15.57 -20.61
N LEU A 206 4.82 -14.60 -20.18
CA LEU A 206 5.07 -13.17 -20.37
C LEU A 206 5.79 -12.56 -19.17
N PHE A 207 5.47 -13.03 -17.97
CA PHE A 207 6.09 -12.58 -16.73
C PHE A 207 6.28 -13.75 -15.76
N SER A 208 7.49 -13.91 -15.25
CA SER A 208 7.81 -14.94 -14.28
C SER A 208 7.59 -14.41 -12.86
N MET A 209 6.46 -14.79 -12.27
CA MET A 209 6.16 -14.48 -10.86
C MET A 209 7.12 -15.21 -9.92
N GLN A 210 7.56 -16.42 -10.26
CA GLN A 210 8.61 -17.13 -9.54
C GLN A 210 9.88 -16.28 -9.44
N ARG A 211 10.36 -15.76 -10.58
CA ARG A 211 11.54 -14.88 -10.60
C ARG A 211 11.31 -13.63 -9.76
N ALA A 212 10.15 -12.99 -9.88
CA ALA A 212 9.82 -11.77 -9.12
C ALA A 212 9.83 -12.04 -7.60
N MET A 213 9.27 -13.16 -7.15
CA MET A 213 9.31 -13.55 -5.74
C MET A 213 10.73 -13.83 -5.26
N SER A 214 11.56 -14.51 -6.06
CA SER A 214 12.97 -14.71 -5.69
C SER A 214 13.74 -13.38 -5.56
N HIS A 215 13.53 -12.42 -6.47
CA HIS A 215 14.12 -11.08 -6.34
C HIS A 215 13.60 -10.32 -5.11
N LEU A 216 12.30 -10.47 -4.77
CA LEU A 216 11.75 -9.90 -3.54
C LEU A 216 12.46 -10.45 -2.30
N ALA A 217 12.71 -11.76 -2.23
CA ALA A 217 13.45 -12.35 -1.11
C ALA A 217 14.87 -11.76 -0.98
N VAL A 218 15.57 -11.55 -2.10
CA VAL A 218 16.90 -10.92 -2.12
C VAL A 218 16.83 -9.44 -1.68
N ALA A 219 15.84 -8.70 -2.16
CA ALA A 219 15.65 -7.31 -1.79
C ALA A 219 15.35 -7.13 -0.29
N VAL A 220 14.57 -8.04 0.29
CA VAL A 220 14.30 -8.10 1.73
C VAL A 220 15.57 -8.47 2.50
N ALA A 221 16.32 -9.48 2.04
CA ALA A 221 17.58 -9.90 2.68
C ALA A 221 18.63 -8.79 2.71
N THR A 222 18.64 -7.93 1.69
CA THR A 222 19.56 -6.78 1.60
C THR A 222 19.06 -5.53 2.31
N LYS A 223 17.87 -5.58 2.95
CA LYS A 223 17.18 -4.45 3.60
C LYS A 223 16.95 -3.25 2.67
N GLN A 224 16.90 -3.51 1.36
CA GLN A 224 16.83 -2.46 0.35
C GLN A 224 15.40 -1.97 0.07
N ASN A 225 14.38 -2.62 0.63
CA ASN A 225 12.99 -2.21 0.50
C ASN A 225 12.22 -2.37 1.80
N SER A 226 11.36 -1.39 2.07
CA SER A 226 10.24 -1.49 2.99
C SER A 226 9.31 -2.62 2.50
N LEU A 227 9.04 -3.60 3.37
CA LEU A 227 8.13 -4.71 3.08
C LEU A 227 6.73 -4.14 2.81
N ALA A 228 6.35 -4.07 1.54
CA ALA A 228 5.02 -3.61 1.14
C ALA A 228 3.95 -4.54 1.73
N ALA A 229 2.81 -3.93 2.08
CA ALA A 229 1.70 -4.60 2.75
C ALA A 229 1.32 -5.90 2.02
N ALA A 230 1.30 -7.01 2.76
CA ALA A 230 0.92 -8.30 2.23
C ALA A 230 -0.57 -8.29 1.83
N PRO A 231 -0.89 -8.56 0.56
CA PRO A 231 -2.26 -8.56 0.08
C PRO A 231 -3.16 -9.62 0.73
N ASP A 232 -4.47 -9.39 0.72
CA ASP A 232 -5.46 -10.44 0.97
C ASP A 232 -5.41 -11.43 -0.20
N TRP A 233 -5.02 -12.66 0.07
CA TRP A 233 -4.50 -13.59 -0.92
C TRP A 233 -5.41 -14.82 -1.04
N GLU A 234 -5.70 -15.29 -2.26
CA GLU A 234 -6.30 -16.63 -2.45
C GLU A 234 -5.32 -17.69 -1.97
N GLU A 235 -5.76 -18.54 -1.05
CA GLU A 235 -4.89 -19.35 -0.17
C GLU A 235 -3.90 -20.25 -0.93
N GLN A 236 -4.34 -20.88 -2.02
CA GLN A 236 -3.52 -21.81 -2.79
C GLN A 236 -2.43 -21.13 -3.62
N LEU A 237 -2.79 -20.03 -4.28
CA LEU A 237 -1.86 -19.32 -5.15
C LEU A 237 -0.76 -18.65 -4.32
N LEU A 238 -1.15 -18.09 -3.18
CA LEU A 238 -0.20 -17.55 -2.24
C LEU A 238 0.78 -18.59 -1.74
N HIS A 239 0.31 -19.75 -1.28
CA HIS A 239 1.23 -20.76 -0.77
C HIS A 239 2.28 -21.13 -1.83
N ARG A 240 1.90 -21.19 -3.11
CA ARG A 240 2.84 -21.38 -4.22
C ARG A 240 3.85 -20.24 -4.31
N TRP A 241 3.39 -18.99 -4.33
CA TRP A 241 4.27 -17.81 -4.43
C TRP A 241 5.21 -17.68 -3.23
N PHE A 242 4.72 -18.02 -2.03
CA PHE A 242 5.52 -18.05 -0.81
C PHE A 242 6.70 -19.03 -0.92
N ARG A 243 6.48 -20.22 -1.48
CA ARG A 243 7.56 -21.19 -1.69
C ARG A 243 8.65 -20.68 -2.63
N TRP A 244 8.33 -19.77 -3.55
CA TRP A 244 9.31 -19.14 -4.44
C TRP A 244 10.18 -18.06 -3.78
N LEU A 245 9.78 -17.54 -2.62
CA LEU A 245 10.65 -16.71 -1.77
C LEU A 245 11.82 -17.53 -1.20
N GLY A 246 11.65 -18.85 -1.11
CA GLY A 246 12.65 -19.79 -0.65
C GLY A 246 12.66 -20.00 0.88
N GLU A 247 13.25 -21.12 1.28
CA GLU A 247 13.36 -21.55 2.69
C GLU A 247 14.02 -20.52 3.65
N PRO A 248 14.97 -19.67 3.23
CA PRO A 248 15.51 -18.65 4.13
C PRO A 248 14.51 -17.56 4.51
N PHE A 249 13.42 -17.38 3.75
CA PHE A 249 12.54 -16.23 3.89
C PHE A 249 11.88 -16.09 5.27
N PRO A 250 11.31 -17.15 5.89
CA PRO A 250 10.82 -17.09 7.26
C PRO A 250 11.86 -16.54 8.24
N LYS A 251 13.11 -17.02 8.15
CA LYS A 251 14.21 -16.57 9.01
C LYS A 251 14.58 -15.11 8.74
N LEU A 252 14.67 -14.71 7.48
CA LEU A 252 14.93 -13.32 7.08
C LEU A 252 13.84 -12.38 7.63
N LEU A 253 12.58 -12.78 7.53
CA LEU A 253 11.46 -11.98 8.03
C LEU A 253 11.56 -11.77 9.55
N LEU A 254 11.93 -12.80 10.32
CA LEU A 254 12.16 -12.65 11.77
C LEU A 254 13.37 -11.76 12.09
N GLN A 255 14.39 -11.73 11.23
CA GLN A 255 15.51 -10.79 11.38
C GLN A 255 15.05 -9.35 11.13
N CYS A 256 14.19 -9.11 10.15
CA CYS A 256 13.61 -7.80 9.89
C CYS A 256 12.74 -7.29 11.07
N VAL A 257 12.02 -8.17 11.78
CA VAL A 257 11.28 -7.79 12.99
C VAL A 257 12.22 -7.33 14.11
N ARG A 258 13.46 -7.82 14.15
CA ARG A 258 14.49 -7.43 15.13
C ARG A 258 15.36 -6.26 14.66
N ASP A 259 15.09 -5.70 13.47
CA ASP A 259 15.88 -4.62 12.90
C ASP A 259 15.77 -3.34 13.74
N PRO A 260 16.81 -2.51 13.92
CA PRO A 260 16.67 -1.25 14.66
C PRO A 260 15.78 -0.20 13.96
N ILE A 261 15.51 -0.34 12.66
CA ILE A 261 14.72 0.62 11.89
C ILE A 261 13.22 0.31 12.04
N SER A 262 12.45 1.20 12.69
CA SER A 262 11.01 1.01 12.96
C SER A 262 10.21 0.70 11.69
N GLU A 263 10.49 1.36 10.56
CA GLU A 263 9.78 1.10 9.30
C GLU A 263 9.95 -0.35 8.81
N VAL A 264 11.16 -0.91 8.97
CA VAL A 264 11.48 -2.29 8.60
C VAL A 264 10.79 -3.27 9.55
N GLN A 265 10.83 -3.00 10.86
CA GLN A 265 10.14 -3.80 11.87
C GLN A 265 8.63 -3.86 11.58
N MET A 266 8.01 -2.70 11.37
CA MET A 266 6.58 -2.57 11.10
C MET A 266 6.17 -3.26 9.81
N GLY A 267 6.96 -3.11 8.74
CA GLY A 267 6.76 -3.85 7.49
C GLY A 267 6.79 -5.37 7.72
N ALA A 268 7.78 -5.86 8.46
CA ALA A 268 7.93 -7.29 8.75
C ALA A 268 6.79 -7.85 9.60
N LEU A 269 6.37 -7.12 10.64
CA LEU A 269 5.22 -7.49 11.46
C LEU A 269 3.92 -7.52 10.63
N ARG A 270 3.70 -6.58 9.71
CA ARG A 270 2.52 -6.57 8.82
C ARG A 270 2.52 -7.76 7.86
N VAL A 271 3.67 -8.13 7.31
CA VAL A 271 3.80 -9.32 6.43
C VAL A 271 3.56 -10.60 7.22
N LEU A 272 4.16 -10.75 8.41
CA LEU A 272 3.89 -11.89 9.30
C LEU A 272 2.42 -11.99 9.65
N MET A 273 1.80 -10.85 10.01
CA MET A 273 0.39 -10.78 10.31
C MET A 273 -0.43 -11.34 9.15
N ALA A 274 -0.25 -10.84 7.94
CA ALA A 274 -0.99 -11.31 6.78
C ALA A 274 -0.76 -12.80 6.47
N LEU A 275 0.49 -13.28 6.51
CA LEU A 275 0.83 -14.68 6.25
C LEU A 275 0.16 -15.63 7.26
N LEU A 276 0.19 -15.27 8.55
CA LEU A 276 -0.42 -16.07 9.62
C LEU A 276 -1.96 -16.02 9.63
N ARG A 277 -2.61 -15.37 8.65
CA ARG A 277 -4.04 -15.61 8.39
C ARG A 277 -4.29 -17.02 7.82
N HIS A 278 -3.24 -17.65 7.27
CA HIS A 278 -3.35 -18.92 6.59
C HIS A 278 -2.70 -20.05 7.38
N GLN A 279 -3.39 -21.18 7.48
CA GLN A 279 -2.95 -22.32 8.30
C GLN A 279 -1.64 -22.94 7.82
N TRP A 280 -1.38 -22.93 6.51
CA TRP A 280 -0.14 -23.46 5.94
C TRP A 280 1.11 -22.65 6.32
N ALA A 281 0.97 -21.39 6.75
CA ALA A 281 2.13 -20.55 7.09
C ALA A 281 2.75 -20.96 8.44
N TYR A 282 1.96 -21.48 9.37
CA TYR A 282 2.40 -21.81 10.73
C TYR A 282 3.57 -22.82 10.76
N PRO A 283 3.55 -23.96 10.03
CA PRO A 283 4.69 -24.86 9.96
C PRO A 283 6.00 -24.19 9.55
N HIS A 284 5.96 -23.24 8.61
CA HIS A 284 7.15 -22.55 8.12
C HIS A 284 7.76 -21.62 9.17
N PHE A 285 6.94 -20.89 9.92
CA PHE A 285 7.43 -19.94 10.93
C PHE A 285 7.75 -20.61 12.27
N CYS A 286 6.94 -21.59 12.70
CA CYS A 286 7.16 -22.30 13.96
C CYS A 286 8.40 -23.21 13.90
N ALA A 287 8.82 -23.65 12.71
CA ALA A 287 10.08 -24.36 12.52
C ALA A 287 11.32 -23.46 12.66
N VAL A 288 11.17 -22.13 12.62
CA VAL A 288 12.29 -21.21 12.79
C VAL A 288 12.58 -21.00 14.27
N ASN A 289 13.79 -21.36 14.68
CA ASN A 289 14.28 -21.11 16.04
C ASN A 289 14.14 -19.62 16.42
N GLY A 290 13.56 -19.37 17.60
CA GLY A 290 13.37 -18.02 18.12
C GLY A 290 12.12 -17.30 17.61
N PHE A 291 11.22 -17.96 16.87
CA PHE A 291 9.92 -17.38 16.51
C PHE A 291 9.03 -17.15 17.73
N ILE A 292 8.81 -18.20 18.54
CA ILE A 292 7.99 -18.08 19.74
C ILE A 292 8.65 -17.13 20.75
N ASP A 293 9.97 -17.22 20.91
CA ASP A 293 10.73 -16.33 21.78
C ASP A 293 10.52 -14.87 21.38
N LEU A 294 10.58 -14.55 20.07
CA LEU A 294 10.29 -13.21 19.56
C LEU A 294 8.89 -12.73 19.94
N LEU A 295 7.88 -13.60 19.93
CA LEU A 295 6.51 -13.23 20.24
C LEU A 295 6.28 -12.98 21.74
N VAL A 296 6.93 -13.75 22.61
CA VAL A 296 6.75 -13.62 24.06
C VAL A 296 7.73 -12.65 24.71
N ASP A 297 8.83 -12.32 24.02
CA ASP A 297 9.85 -11.41 24.52
C ASP A 297 9.27 -10.02 24.85
N ARG A 298 9.51 -9.54 26.06
CA ARG A 298 9.06 -8.21 26.51
C ARG A 298 10.20 -7.19 26.53
N SER A 299 11.44 -7.62 26.31
CA SER A 299 12.66 -6.80 26.38
C SER A 299 12.87 -5.91 25.14
N VAL A 300 11.81 -5.62 24.41
CA VAL A 300 11.90 -4.98 23.09
C VAL A 300 12.14 -3.48 23.24
N ALA A 301 13.37 -3.10 23.57
CA ALA A 301 13.82 -1.72 23.76
C ALA A 301 13.64 -0.84 22.51
N ASN A 302 13.35 -1.45 21.35
CA ASN A 302 13.32 -0.78 20.05
C ASN A 302 11.93 -0.74 19.40
N PHE A 303 10.86 -1.17 20.07
CA PHE A 303 9.51 -1.10 19.51
C PHE A 303 8.79 0.16 19.98
N ASP A 304 8.21 0.90 19.03
CA ASP A 304 7.23 1.93 19.32
C ASP A 304 5.88 1.32 19.75
N ALA A 305 4.94 2.18 20.14
CA ALA A 305 3.63 1.76 20.63
C ALA A 305 2.82 0.98 19.56
N ASP A 306 2.97 1.34 18.28
CA ASP A 306 2.25 0.70 17.19
C ASP A 306 2.83 -0.70 16.90
N ALA A 307 4.15 -0.85 16.95
CA ALA A 307 4.84 -2.13 16.82
C ALA A 307 4.49 -3.09 17.96
N LEU A 308 4.42 -2.60 19.20
CA LEU A 308 3.96 -3.38 20.35
C LEU A 308 2.52 -3.84 20.18
N GLN A 309 1.63 -2.95 19.74
CA GLN A 309 0.23 -3.29 19.50
C GLN A 309 0.08 -4.33 18.39
N LEU A 310 0.85 -4.20 17.31
CA LEU A 310 0.82 -5.12 16.18
C LEU A 310 1.38 -6.50 16.56
N LYS A 311 2.45 -6.54 17.36
CA LYS A 311 2.99 -7.78 17.93
C LYS A 311 1.97 -8.46 18.86
N HIS A 312 1.27 -7.72 19.71
CA HIS A 312 0.21 -8.31 20.54
C HIS A 312 -0.95 -8.87 19.72
N ALA A 313 -1.36 -8.17 18.66
CA ALA A 313 -2.32 -8.71 17.71
C ALA A 313 -1.83 -9.99 17.04
N LEU A 314 -0.51 -10.10 16.77
CA LEU A 314 0.10 -11.29 16.19
C LEU A 314 0.05 -12.46 17.17
N VAL A 315 0.34 -12.22 18.45
CA VAL A 315 0.18 -13.21 19.52
C VAL A 315 -1.28 -13.68 19.61
N CYS A 316 -2.24 -12.76 19.62
CA CYS A 316 -3.66 -13.10 19.62
C CYS A 316 -3.99 -14.03 18.44
N ARG A 317 -3.51 -13.71 17.24
CA ARG A 317 -3.72 -14.53 16.03
C ARG A 317 -3.13 -15.93 16.16
N VAL A 318 -1.93 -16.06 16.71
CA VAL A 318 -1.29 -17.38 16.91
C VAL A 318 -2.09 -18.21 17.91
N VAL A 319 -2.55 -17.59 19.01
CA VAL A 319 -3.37 -18.27 20.02
C VAL A 319 -4.73 -18.68 19.45
N ASP A 320 -5.41 -17.79 18.72
CA ASP A 320 -6.74 -18.03 18.17
C ASP A 320 -6.73 -19.11 17.07
N ALA A 321 -5.66 -19.18 16.27
CA ALA A 321 -5.51 -20.19 15.24
C ALA A 321 -5.26 -21.61 15.78
N ALA A 322 -4.81 -21.72 17.03
CA ALA A 322 -4.54 -22.99 17.72
C ALA A 322 -3.77 -24.02 16.87
N SER A 323 -2.77 -23.54 16.11
CA SER A 323 -2.05 -24.37 15.15
C SER A 323 -1.33 -25.53 15.85
N PRO A 324 -1.37 -26.77 15.30
CA PRO A 324 -0.64 -27.91 15.85
C PRO A 324 0.89 -27.75 15.78
N SER A 325 1.38 -26.74 15.04
CA SER A 325 2.81 -26.44 14.95
C SER A 325 3.36 -25.77 16.22
N VAL A 326 2.49 -25.33 17.13
CA VAL A 326 2.86 -24.71 18.42
C VAL A 326 2.60 -25.71 19.53
N ASN A 327 3.63 -26.05 20.32
CA ASN A 327 3.47 -27.02 21.40
C ASN A 327 2.70 -26.42 22.60
N ALA A 328 2.24 -27.29 23.51
CA ALA A 328 1.41 -26.89 24.64
C ALA A 328 2.08 -25.84 25.54
N GLY A 329 3.37 -26.01 25.88
CA GLY A 329 4.10 -25.06 26.73
C GLY A 329 4.28 -23.69 26.06
N GLN A 330 4.58 -23.67 24.76
CA GLN A 330 4.64 -22.44 23.97
C GLN A 330 3.29 -21.73 23.91
N MET A 331 2.20 -22.51 23.77
CA MET A 331 0.84 -21.98 23.75
C MET A 331 0.45 -21.35 25.09
N GLU A 332 0.87 -21.93 26.21
CA GLU A 332 0.67 -21.34 27.55
C GLU A 332 1.37 -19.99 27.69
N LEU A 333 2.62 -19.87 27.26
CA LEU A 333 3.37 -18.61 27.27
C LEU A 333 2.68 -17.53 26.42
N LEU A 334 2.19 -17.89 25.23
CA LEU A 334 1.46 -16.97 24.35
C LEU A 334 0.12 -16.53 24.95
N ARG A 335 -0.60 -17.43 25.62
CA ARG A 335 -1.86 -17.10 26.33
C ARG A 335 -1.61 -16.14 27.50
N ASP A 336 -0.56 -16.37 28.28
CA ASP A 336 -0.14 -15.46 29.35
C ASP A 336 0.20 -14.07 28.78
N TYR A 337 0.96 -14.03 27.67
CA TYR A 337 1.28 -12.77 26.99
C TYR A 337 0.02 -12.02 26.54
N ARG A 338 -0.93 -12.73 25.91
CA ARG A 338 -2.21 -12.17 25.44
C ARG A 338 -2.99 -11.51 26.57
N VAL A 339 -3.11 -12.19 27.72
CA VAL A 339 -3.88 -11.71 28.88
C VAL A 339 -3.26 -10.46 29.48
N LYS A 340 -1.93 -10.43 29.62
CA LYS A 340 -1.20 -9.28 30.18
C LYS A 340 -1.21 -8.05 29.27
N GLY A 341 -1.31 -8.25 27.95
CA GLY A 341 -1.39 -7.15 26.99
C GLY A 341 -0.03 -6.60 26.52
N PRO A 342 -0.05 -5.70 25.52
CA PRO A 342 1.14 -5.22 24.81
C PRO A 342 2.10 -4.39 25.68
N PHE A 343 1.56 -3.60 26.60
CA PHE A 343 2.33 -2.63 27.40
C PHE A 343 2.65 -3.12 28.82
N TRP A 344 2.38 -4.39 29.13
CA TRP A 344 2.68 -4.91 30.45
C TRP A 344 4.19 -5.08 30.62
N LEU A 345 4.73 -4.43 31.65
CA LEU A 345 6.12 -4.53 32.08
C LEU A 345 6.20 -5.45 33.29
N THR A 346 7.24 -6.28 33.33
CA THR A 346 7.56 -7.04 34.54
C THR A 346 7.87 -6.03 35.66
N PRO A 347 7.17 -6.07 36.80
CA PRO A 347 7.51 -5.20 37.92
C PRO A 347 8.97 -5.44 38.31
N GLN A 348 9.83 -4.44 38.17
CA GLN A 348 11.15 -4.50 38.78
C GLN A 348 10.93 -4.37 40.29
N MET A 349 11.28 -5.39 41.06
CA MET A 349 11.43 -5.23 42.50
C MET A 349 12.61 -4.29 42.74
N GLU A 350 12.34 -3.02 43.02
CA GLU A 350 13.31 -2.16 43.67
C GLU A 350 13.55 -2.71 45.07
N VAL A 351 14.67 -3.42 45.24
CA VAL A 351 15.14 -3.81 46.57
C VAL A 351 15.66 -2.53 47.22
N ALA A 352 14.83 -1.92 48.07
CA ALA A 352 15.29 -0.88 48.98
C ALA A 352 16.33 -1.51 49.92
N THR A 353 17.61 -1.20 49.68
CA THR A 353 18.65 -1.46 50.68
C THR A 353 18.42 -0.48 51.83
N GLU A 354 17.78 -0.93 52.91
CA GLU A 354 17.83 -0.22 54.19
C GLU A 354 19.31 -0.07 54.58
N GLY A 355 19.78 1.17 54.63
CA GLY A 355 21.07 1.50 55.22
C GLY A 355 20.99 1.21 56.71
N ALA A 356 21.71 0.18 57.16
CA ALA A 356 21.99 -0.03 58.57
C ALA A 356 22.82 1.15 59.09
N GLY A 357 22.23 1.94 59.99
CA GLY A 357 22.89 2.98 60.77
C GLY A 357 23.54 2.45 62.04
#